data_AF-A0A938ZUW6-F1
#
_entry.id   AF-A0A938ZUW6-F1
#
_cell.length_a   1.000
_cell.length_b   1.000
_cell.length_c   1.000
_cell.angle_alpha   90.00
_cell.angle_beta   90.00
_cell.angle_gamma   90.00
#
_symmetry.space_group_name_H-M   'P 1'
#
loop_
_entity.id
_entity.type
_entity.pdbx_description
1 polymer ?
#
loop_
_entity_poly.entity_id
_entity_poly.type
_entity_poly.pdbx_seq_one_letter_code
_entity_poly.pdbx_strand_id
1 'polypeptide(L)'
;MNNPIKNWWRSQQLKLSLKRGDIRRATQLLQEIQKSGARFSWLEKLFRDKLQLERYSQEYKRQTETLSKQLTEVSQQKDNLILMLDEEFVKYIYKAFNLIQHDEYKLQFTSIDERIFDDFESKLVEYLKEEFSKIPEKQLFIKLEDALEDINNLKIGQDPDYHFSLTPHVYFIKYFLDNVYCIYLAWFLIYQDALLPSKVNILDIAAGPGTVAYGLALFLQSSSGFFHIPQMHISYYSLEKQDAFQFRGLQFWRRYIESRLTTVNAYFRFVTTDIFNWKTQSNNLPKDFFDFIVISHCFFADPGKRVEANNTYKQIFTTSLKNSGYVLLIVQDKKLFKISDVHQVENQEEEKNVVLKFMTELGLELVWYKYLTSTDSRIPLSGVEFGKFAREKLAKQLYMSPILQQYFGQKHHLHYTLDDYVILAKKS
;
A
#
# COMPACT_ATOMS: atom_id res chain seq x y z
N MET A 1 41.90 -34.67 48.09
CA MET A 1 43.04 -35.54 47.72
C MET A 1 42.62 -36.44 46.56
N ASN A 2 43.34 -36.38 45.44
CA ASN A 2 43.08 -37.17 44.24
C ASN A 2 43.47 -38.63 44.51
N ASN A 3 42.50 -39.55 44.55
CA ASN A 3 42.75 -40.98 44.69
C ASN A 3 42.46 -41.68 43.34
N PRO A 4 43.49 -42.12 42.61
CA PRO A 4 43.33 -42.62 41.24
C PRO A 4 42.46 -43.88 41.16
N ILE A 5 42.53 -44.78 42.15
CA ILE A 5 41.73 -46.01 42.19
C ILE A 5 40.25 -45.69 42.42
N LYS A 6 39.98 -44.79 43.38
CA LYS A 6 38.61 -44.34 43.68
C LYS A 6 37.98 -43.60 42.50
N ASN A 7 38.77 -42.80 41.79
CA ASN A 7 38.30 -42.04 40.63
C ASN A 7 38.10 -42.94 39.41
N TRP A 8 38.97 -43.93 39.19
CA TRP A 8 38.77 -44.96 38.15
C TRP A 8 37.47 -45.74 38.37
N TRP A 9 37.20 -46.14 39.62
CA TRP A 9 35.95 -46.83 39.97
C TRP A 9 34.71 -45.95 39.72
N ARG A 10 34.77 -44.67 40.10
CA ARG A 10 33.70 -43.69 39.82
C ARG A 10 33.47 -43.48 38.33
N SER A 11 34.53 -43.45 37.51
CA SER A 11 34.41 -43.38 36.05
C SER A 11 33.72 -44.61 35.45
N GLN A 12 33.99 -45.81 35.95
CA GLN A 12 33.30 -47.03 35.53
C GLN A 12 31.82 -47.03 35.94
N GLN A 13 31.53 -46.58 37.17
CA GLN A 13 30.15 -46.42 37.64
C GLN A 13 29.39 -45.40 36.79
N LEU A 14 30.03 -44.28 36.42
CA LEU A 14 29.43 -43.27 35.55
C LEU A 14 29.12 -43.85 34.17
N LYS A 15 30.03 -44.61 33.57
CA LYS A 15 29.81 -45.30 32.30
C LYS A 15 28.63 -46.29 32.36
N LEU A 16 28.51 -47.05 33.45
CA LEU A 16 27.39 -47.97 33.66
C LEU A 16 26.06 -47.23 33.86
N SER A 17 26.05 -46.15 34.62
CA SER A 17 24.88 -45.28 34.80
C SER A 17 24.41 -44.68 33.48
N LEU A 18 25.33 -44.20 32.64
CA LEU A 18 24.99 -43.69 31.30
C LEU A 18 24.40 -44.78 30.40
N LYS A 19 24.97 -45.99 30.40
CA LYS A 19 24.41 -47.13 29.63
C LYS A 19 23.00 -47.53 30.08
N ARG A 20 22.68 -47.35 31.36
CA ARG A 20 21.36 -47.65 31.93
C ARG A 20 20.37 -46.50 31.81
N GLY A 21 20.77 -45.36 31.23
CA GLY A 21 19.93 -44.16 31.14
C GLY A 21 19.71 -43.44 32.47
N ASP A 22 20.45 -43.80 33.53
CA ASP A 22 20.32 -43.17 34.85
C ASP A 22 21.14 -41.87 34.91
N ILE A 23 20.57 -40.81 34.33
CA ILE A 23 21.18 -39.50 34.21
C ILE A 23 21.40 -38.84 35.57
N ARG A 24 20.51 -39.07 36.55
CA ARG A 24 20.64 -38.52 37.91
C ARG A 24 21.90 -39.03 38.59
N ARG A 25 22.10 -40.35 38.58
CA ARG A 25 23.28 -40.98 39.19
C ARG A 25 24.56 -40.62 38.43
N ALA A 26 24.52 -40.58 37.10
CA ALA A 26 25.65 -40.12 36.29
C ALA A 26 26.06 -38.67 36.61
N THR A 27 25.09 -37.78 36.86
CA THR A 27 25.34 -36.38 37.23
C THR A 27 26.00 -36.27 38.61
N GLN A 28 25.53 -37.04 39.60
CA GLN A 28 26.13 -37.08 40.94
C GLN A 28 27.58 -37.58 40.89
N LEU A 29 27.84 -38.67 40.15
CA LEU A 29 29.18 -39.21 39.98
C LEU A 29 30.13 -38.21 39.28
N LEU A 30 29.64 -37.50 38.27
CA LEU A 30 30.42 -36.47 37.58
C LEU A 30 30.82 -35.33 38.53
N GLN A 31 29.90 -34.88 39.40
CA GLN A 31 30.18 -33.86 40.42
C GLN A 31 31.19 -34.35 41.46
N GLU A 32 31.11 -35.62 41.88
CA GLU A 32 32.09 -36.21 42.80
C GLU A 32 33.49 -36.30 42.19
N ILE A 33 33.58 -36.66 40.90
CA ILE A 33 34.85 -36.69 40.17
C ILE A 33 35.41 -35.26 40.06
N GLN A 34 34.57 -34.28 39.73
CA GLN A 34 34.95 -32.86 39.68
C GLN A 34 35.49 -32.36 41.02
N LYS A 35 34.78 -32.60 42.12
CA LYS A 35 35.16 -32.20 43.48
C LYS A 35 36.46 -32.87 43.96
N SER A 36 36.81 -34.03 43.39
CA SER A 36 38.05 -34.73 43.73
C SER A 36 39.31 -34.11 43.11
N GLY A 37 39.16 -33.21 42.13
CA GLY A 37 40.25 -32.59 41.38
C GLY A 37 40.88 -33.50 40.32
N ALA A 38 40.29 -34.65 40.02
CA ALA A 38 40.76 -35.54 38.96
C ALA A 38 40.51 -34.97 37.57
N ARG A 39 41.41 -35.26 36.62
CA ARG A 39 41.19 -34.94 35.21
C ARG A 39 40.08 -35.81 34.65
N PHE A 40 39.10 -35.18 33.99
CA PHE A 40 38.04 -35.91 33.31
C PHE A 40 38.55 -36.72 32.13
N SER A 41 38.04 -37.94 32.02
CA SER A 41 38.09 -38.74 30.81
C SER A 41 37.26 -38.10 29.68
N TRP A 42 37.48 -38.55 28.45
CA TRP A 42 36.72 -38.08 27.28
C TRP A 42 35.20 -38.26 27.44
N LEU A 43 34.75 -39.38 28.02
CA LEU A 43 33.34 -39.64 28.25
C LEU A 43 32.73 -38.68 29.27
N GLU A 44 33.46 -38.36 30.33
CA GLU A 44 33.04 -37.41 31.36
C GLU A 44 32.99 -35.98 30.83
N LYS A 45 33.97 -35.58 30.01
CA LYS A 45 33.95 -34.29 29.30
C LYS A 45 32.72 -34.19 28.40
N LEU A 46 32.49 -35.19 27.56
CA LEU A 46 31.34 -35.22 26.66
C LEU A 46 30.00 -35.15 27.42
N PHE A 47 29.89 -35.89 28.53
CA PHE A 47 28.68 -35.86 29.35
C PHE A 47 28.48 -34.52 30.06
N ARG A 48 29.55 -33.89 30.57
CA ARG A 48 29.50 -32.54 31.12
C ARG A 48 29.05 -31.52 30.07
N ASP A 49 29.63 -31.59 28.87
CA ASP A 49 29.33 -30.66 27.78
C ASP A 49 27.88 -30.85 27.31
N LYS A 50 27.37 -32.09 27.26
CA LYS A 50 25.94 -32.39 27.05
C LYS A 50 25.05 -31.72 28.10
N LEU A 51 25.36 -31.89 29.39
CA LEU A 51 24.56 -31.27 30.46
C LEU A 51 24.58 -29.74 30.40
N GLN A 52 25.70 -29.15 29.99
CA GLN A 52 25.83 -27.70 29.81
C GLN A 52 24.99 -27.22 28.62
N LEU A 53 25.02 -27.94 27.49
CA LEU A 53 24.17 -27.66 26.33
C LEU A 53 22.68 -27.80 26.64
N GLU A 54 22.27 -28.80 27.41
CA GLU A 54 20.87 -28.96 27.83
C GLU A 54 20.41 -27.79 28.70
N ARG A 55 21.27 -27.30 29.61
CA ARG A 55 20.98 -26.10 30.42
C ARG A 55 20.83 -24.86 29.55
N TYR A 56 21.78 -24.61 28.64
CA TYR A 56 21.70 -23.48 27.72
C TYR A 56 20.44 -23.57 26.84
N SER A 57 20.10 -24.76 26.33
CA SER A 57 18.88 -24.94 25.54
C SER A 57 17.62 -24.60 26.33
N GLN A 58 17.52 -25.01 27.60
CA GLN A 58 16.39 -24.65 28.47
C GLN A 58 16.35 -23.16 28.79
N GLU A 59 17.51 -22.55 29.02
CA GLU A 59 17.63 -21.11 29.27
C GLU A 59 17.24 -20.28 28.05
N TYR A 60 17.70 -20.66 26.86
CA TYR A 60 17.30 -20.04 25.59
C TYR A 60 15.81 -20.24 25.29
N LYS A 61 15.24 -21.43 25.55
CA LYS A 61 13.80 -21.63 25.41
C LYS A 61 13.01 -20.69 26.32
N ARG A 62 13.40 -20.57 27.60
CA ARG A 62 12.77 -19.63 28.54
C ARG A 62 12.92 -18.18 28.10
N GLN A 63 14.11 -17.78 27.67
CA GLN A 63 14.33 -16.42 27.16
C GLN A 63 13.47 -16.15 25.93
N THR A 64 13.34 -17.12 25.03
CA THR A 64 12.51 -17.00 23.82
C THR A 64 11.02 -16.91 24.19
N GLU A 65 10.56 -17.71 25.14
CA GLU A 65 9.18 -17.64 25.67
C GLU A 65 8.92 -16.30 26.39
N THR A 66 9.86 -15.81 27.20
CA THR A 66 9.76 -14.51 27.89
C THR A 66 9.75 -13.36 26.90
N LEU A 67 10.68 -13.34 25.93
CA LEU A 67 10.72 -12.34 24.88
C LEU A 67 9.46 -12.40 24.03
N SER A 68 8.99 -13.60 23.66
CA SER A 68 7.74 -13.77 22.91
C SER A 68 6.54 -13.26 23.70
N LYS A 69 6.46 -13.52 25.01
CA LYS A 69 5.42 -12.96 25.88
C LYS A 69 5.49 -11.44 25.97
N GLN A 70 6.66 -10.87 26.22
CA GLN A 70 6.87 -9.42 26.24
C GLN A 70 6.50 -8.78 24.91
N LEU A 71 6.83 -9.42 23.79
CA LEU A 71 6.49 -8.94 22.45
C LEU A 71 4.98 -9.02 22.20
N THR A 72 4.32 -10.05 22.72
CA THR A 72 2.85 -10.22 22.64
C THR A 72 2.14 -9.18 23.51
N GLU A 73 2.63 -8.94 24.73
CA GLU A 73 2.10 -7.93 25.66
C GLU A 73 2.27 -6.49 25.12
N VAL A 74 3.43 -6.20 24.52
CA VAL A 74 3.69 -4.91 23.85
C VAL A 74 2.87 -4.76 22.56
N SER A 75 2.64 -5.84 21.81
CA SER A 75 1.77 -5.83 20.62
C SER A 75 0.31 -5.55 21.00
N GLN A 76 -0.20 -6.21 22.05
CA GLN A 76 -1.58 -6.06 22.52
C GLN A 76 -1.91 -4.64 23.01
N GLN A 77 -0.92 -3.87 23.48
CA GLN A 77 -1.10 -2.45 23.81
C GLN A 77 -1.00 -1.50 22.59
N LYS A 78 -0.47 -1.96 21.46
CA LYS A 78 -0.20 -1.14 20.26
C LYS A 78 -1.09 -1.45 19.05
N ASP A 79 -1.80 -2.57 19.04
CA ASP A 79 -2.48 -3.10 17.85
C ASP A 79 -3.64 -2.22 17.32
N ASN A 80 -4.03 -1.15 18.02
CA ASN A 80 -5.05 -0.18 17.58
C ASN A 80 -4.59 1.29 17.69
N LEU A 81 -3.31 1.59 17.49
CA LEU A 81 -2.86 3.00 17.50
C LEU A 81 -3.22 3.66 16.16
N ILE A 82 -4.24 4.51 16.18
CA ILE A 82 -4.52 5.49 15.13
C ILE A 82 -3.38 6.52 15.12
N LEU A 83 -2.96 6.95 13.92
CA LEU A 83 -2.02 8.06 13.80
C LEU A 83 -2.63 9.33 14.39
N MET A 84 -1.99 9.87 15.42
CA MET A 84 -2.46 11.08 16.09
C MET A 84 -2.35 12.28 15.16
N LEU A 85 -3.40 13.11 15.17
CA LEU A 85 -3.45 14.33 14.40
C LEU A 85 -2.42 15.34 14.91
N ASP A 86 -1.59 15.83 14.01
CA ASP A 86 -0.68 16.96 14.19
C ASP A 86 -1.23 18.18 13.43
N GLU A 87 -1.65 19.21 14.16
CA GLU A 87 -2.29 20.40 13.59
C GLU A 87 -1.33 21.23 12.71
N GLU A 88 -0.03 21.26 13.02
CA GLU A 88 0.94 22.01 12.22
C GLU A 88 1.21 21.32 10.89
N PHE A 89 1.21 19.99 10.88
CA PHE A 89 1.25 19.21 9.65
C PHE A 89 0.01 19.45 8.79
N VAL A 90 -1.19 19.46 9.39
CA VAL A 90 -2.43 19.78 8.65
C VAL A 90 -2.34 21.17 8.03
N LYS A 91 -1.96 22.20 8.80
CA LYS A 91 -1.77 23.57 8.29
C LYS A 91 -0.74 23.62 7.17
N TYR A 92 0.35 22.86 7.31
CA TYR A 92 1.37 22.74 6.29
C TYR A 92 0.80 22.19 4.98
N ILE A 93 0.04 21.09 5.02
CA ILE A 93 -0.58 20.49 3.82
C ILE A 93 -1.55 21.47 3.17
N TYR A 94 -2.41 22.13 3.94
CA TYR A 94 -3.31 23.17 3.41
C TYR A 94 -2.54 24.27 2.67
N LYS A 95 -1.39 24.70 3.20
CA LYS A 95 -0.55 25.71 2.56
C LYS A 95 0.16 25.19 1.32
N ALA A 96 0.80 24.02 1.39
CA ALA A 96 1.63 23.47 0.32
C ALA A 96 0.81 23.17 -0.94
N PHE A 97 -0.37 22.59 -0.77
CA PHE A 97 -1.27 22.26 -1.88
C PHE A 97 -2.23 23.40 -2.25
N ASN A 98 -2.15 24.53 -1.53
CA ASN A 98 -3.06 25.66 -1.62
C ASN A 98 -4.53 25.20 -1.59
N LEU A 99 -4.88 24.50 -0.51
CA LEU A 99 -6.19 23.90 -0.32
C LEU A 99 -7.21 24.96 0.12
N ILE A 100 -8.33 25.04 -0.60
CA ILE A 100 -9.43 25.97 -0.31
C ILE A 100 -10.73 25.17 -0.16
N GLN A 101 -11.25 25.10 1.06
CA GLN A 101 -12.56 24.51 1.33
C GLN A 101 -13.64 25.52 0.95
N HIS A 102 -14.45 25.21 -0.05
CA HIS A 102 -15.51 26.10 -0.53
C HIS A 102 -16.85 25.86 0.18
N ASP A 103 -17.14 24.60 0.50
CA ASP A 103 -18.32 24.17 1.24
C ASP A 103 -18.04 22.85 1.96
N GLU A 104 -19.04 22.15 2.50
CA GLU A 104 -18.82 20.87 3.22
C GLU A 104 -18.18 19.80 2.32
N TYR A 105 -18.45 19.82 1.02
CA TYR A 105 -18.12 18.71 0.12
C TYR A 105 -17.06 19.08 -0.93
N LYS A 106 -16.89 20.35 -1.29
CA LYS A 106 -15.92 20.78 -2.31
C LYS A 106 -14.62 21.29 -1.70
N LEU A 107 -13.51 20.68 -2.11
CA LEU A 107 -12.16 21.08 -1.76
C LEU A 107 -11.37 21.38 -3.04
N GLN A 108 -10.96 22.63 -3.20
CA GLN A 108 -10.11 23.04 -4.30
C GLN A 108 -8.63 22.89 -3.93
N PHE A 109 -7.80 22.54 -4.90
CA PHE A 109 -6.34 22.60 -4.82
C PHE A 109 -5.79 23.25 -6.09
N THR A 110 -4.62 23.88 -5.98
CA THR A 110 -3.97 24.53 -7.13
C THR A 110 -2.46 24.37 -7.14
N SER A 111 -1.90 23.75 -6.10
CA SER A 111 -0.45 23.59 -5.91
C SER A 111 -0.12 22.17 -5.43
N ILE A 112 1.18 21.86 -5.36
CA ILE A 112 1.72 20.60 -4.85
C ILE A 112 2.78 20.87 -3.77
N ASP A 113 3.06 19.87 -2.92
CA ASP A 113 4.32 19.85 -2.17
C ASP A 113 5.47 19.51 -3.12
N GLU A 114 6.11 20.53 -3.68
CA GLU A 114 7.22 20.41 -4.63
C GLU A 114 8.36 19.53 -4.09
N ARG A 115 8.60 19.52 -2.78
CA ARG A 115 9.65 18.70 -2.16
C ARG A 115 9.40 17.20 -2.31
N ILE A 116 8.13 16.82 -2.47
CA ILE A 116 7.68 15.43 -2.60
C ILE A 116 7.42 15.11 -4.07
N PHE A 117 6.63 15.93 -4.76
CA PHE A 117 6.15 15.62 -6.10
C PHE A 117 7.18 15.90 -7.19
N ASP A 118 8.03 16.92 -7.08
CA ASP A 118 9.07 17.16 -8.10
C ASP A 118 10.11 16.03 -8.11
N ASP A 119 10.53 15.58 -6.92
CA ASP A 119 11.46 14.47 -6.77
C ASP A 119 10.83 13.14 -7.19
N PHE A 120 9.57 12.88 -6.83
CA PHE A 120 8.84 11.71 -7.29
C PHE A 120 8.73 11.65 -8.82
N GLU A 121 8.31 12.76 -9.43
CA GLU A 121 8.15 12.89 -10.87
C GLU A 121 9.49 12.71 -11.59
N SER A 122 10.55 13.37 -11.11
CA SER A 122 11.89 13.25 -11.65
C SER A 122 12.37 11.79 -11.63
N LYS A 123 12.18 11.08 -10.52
CA LYS A 123 12.57 9.67 -10.40
C LYS A 123 11.75 8.72 -11.24
N LEU A 124 10.46 9.01 -11.44
CA LEU A 124 9.63 8.27 -12.40
C LEU A 124 10.14 8.47 -13.82
N VAL A 125 10.48 9.70 -14.20
CA VAL A 125 11.00 10.01 -15.54
C VAL A 125 12.37 9.40 -15.79
N GLU A 126 13.28 9.40 -14.81
CA GLU A 126 14.54 8.66 -14.88
C GLU A 126 14.29 7.17 -15.15
N TYR A 127 13.39 6.56 -14.38
CA TYR A 127 13.00 5.16 -14.56
C TYR A 127 12.46 4.86 -15.97
N LEU A 128 11.55 5.71 -16.47
CA LEU A 128 10.99 5.57 -17.81
C LEU A 128 12.04 5.69 -18.91
N LYS A 129 12.94 6.68 -18.81
CA LYS A 129 14.03 6.87 -19.78
C LYS A 129 14.95 5.66 -19.84
N GLU A 130 15.25 5.06 -18.68
CA GLU A 130 16.05 3.84 -18.64
C GLU A 130 15.34 2.64 -19.25
N GLU A 131 14.04 2.43 -18.98
CA GLU A 131 13.27 1.37 -19.65
C GLU A 131 13.22 1.57 -21.16
N PHE A 132 13.05 2.81 -21.63
CA PHE A 132 13.02 3.16 -23.04
C PHE A 132 14.38 2.99 -23.73
N SER A 133 15.48 3.28 -23.04
CA SER A 133 16.84 3.11 -23.58
C SER A 133 17.18 1.67 -23.96
N LYS A 134 16.42 0.69 -23.46
CA LYS A 134 16.58 -0.75 -23.77
C LYS A 134 15.97 -1.13 -25.12
N ILE A 135 15.22 -0.23 -25.76
CA ILE A 135 14.47 -0.48 -26.99
C ILE A 135 15.05 0.38 -28.11
N PRO A 136 15.35 -0.18 -29.30
CA PRO A 136 15.78 0.62 -30.45
C PRO A 136 14.76 1.71 -30.78
N GLU A 137 15.21 2.93 -31.03
CA GLU A 137 14.38 4.14 -31.16
C GLU A 137 13.19 3.96 -32.11
N LYS A 138 13.41 3.43 -33.32
CA LYS A 138 12.34 3.20 -34.30
C LYS A 138 11.25 2.25 -33.77
N GLN A 139 11.63 1.22 -33.02
CA GLN A 139 10.68 0.27 -32.42
C GLN A 139 9.98 0.86 -31.20
N LEU A 140 10.66 1.73 -30.45
CA LEU A 140 10.10 2.39 -29.28
C LEU A 140 8.89 3.23 -29.66
N PHE A 141 8.99 4.07 -30.70
CA PHE A 141 7.88 4.91 -31.15
C PHE A 141 6.65 4.07 -31.54
N ILE A 142 6.83 3.01 -32.33
CA ILE A 142 5.73 2.12 -32.74
C ILE A 142 5.06 1.48 -31.51
N LYS A 143 5.85 0.91 -30.60
CA LYS A 143 5.31 0.24 -29.40
C LYS A 143 4.59 1.21 -28.45
N LEU A 144 5.04 2.47 -28.39
CA LEU A 144 4.39 3.50 -27.59
C LEU A 144 3.08 3.96 -28.22
N GLU A 145 3.03 4.07 -29.55
CA GLU A 145 1.81 4.40 -30.29
C GLU A 145 0.75 3.31 -30.12
N ASP A 146 1.10 2.04 -30.32
CA ASP A 146 0.23 0.88 -30.10
C ASP A 146 -0.36 0.88 -28.68
N ALA A 147 0.51 1.02 -27.67
CA ALA A 147 0.10 1.07 -26.27
C ALA A 147 -0.75 2.30 -25.93
N LEU A 148 -0.52 3.43 -26.60
CA LEU A 148 -1.32 4.65 -26.43
C LEU A 148 -2.71 4.50 -27.01
N GLU A 149 -2.84 3.88 -28.19
CA GLU A 149 -4.13 3.64 -28.83
C GLU A 149 -5.02 2.76 -27.96
N ASP A 150 -4.50 1.64 -27.46
CA ASP A 150 -5.22 0.74 -26.55
C ASP A 150 -5.66 1.48 -25.28
N ILE A 151 -4.75 2.18 -24.61
CA ILE A 151 -5.06 2.92 -23.38
C ILE A 151 -6.09 4.03 -23.60
N ASN A 152 -6.12 4.65 -24.79
CA ASN A 152 -7.11 5.69 -25.09
C ASN A 152 -8.55 5.16 -25.11
N ASN A 153 -8.77 3.84 -25.22
CA ASN A 153 -10.09 3.23 -25.07
C ASN A 153 -10.74 3.57 -23.71
N LEU A 154 -9.93 3.79 -22.66
CA LEU A 154 -10.41 4.28 -21.36
C LEU A 154 -11.17 5.61 -21.47
N LYS A 155 -10.77 6.50 -22.39
CA LYS A 155 -11.41 7.82 -22.57
C LYS A 155 -12.79 7.73 -23.20
N ILE A 156 -13.06 6.70 -23.99
CA ILE A 156 -14.36 6.45 -24.61
C ILE A 156 -15.21 5.44 -23.83
N GLY A 157 -14.75 5.03 -22.63
CA GLY A 157 -15.49 4.14 -21.74
C GLY A 157 -15.41 2.66 -22.11
N GLN A 158 -14.46 2.28 -22.97
CA GLN A 158 -14.16 0.89 -23.30
C GLN A 158 -13.04 0.37 -22.39
N ASP A 159 -13.13 -0.90 -21.99
CA ASP A 159 -12.08 -1.54 -21.20
C ASP A 159 -10.93 -1.91 -22.16
N PRO A 160 -9.72 -1.34 -22.00
CA PRO A 160 -8.59 -1.70 -22.83
C PRO A 160 -8.15 -3.14 -22.57
N ASP A 161 -7.54 -3.75 -23.57
CA ASP A 161 -7.05 -5.13 -23.47
C ASP A 161 -5.74 -5.20 -22.69
N TYR A 162 -5.01 -4.08 -22.63
CA TYR A 162 -3.73 -3.90 -21.94
C TYR A 162 -2.64 -4.87 -22.41
N HIS A 163 -2.78 -5.38 -23.63
CA HIS A 163 -1.97 -6.48 -24.17
C HIS A 163 -0.55 -6.06 -24.61
N PHE A 164 -0.28 -4.76 -24.75
CA PHE A 164 1.02 -4.27 -25.20
C PHE A 164 2.05 -4.17 -24.08
N SER A 165 3.30 -4.54 -24.40
CA SER A 165 4.42 -4.53 -23.43
C SER A 165 4.73 -3.16 -22.80
N LEU A 166 4.42 -2.06 -23.49
CA LEU A 166 4.63 -0.70 -23.00
C LEU A 166 3.39 -0.06 -22.38
N THR A 167 2.26 -0.77 -22.31
CA THR A 167 1.03 -0.28 -21.69
C THR A 167 1.25 0.28 -20.28
N PRO A 168 1.94 -0.41 -19.34
CA PRO A 168 2.22 0.18 -18.03
C PRO A 168 3.03 1.48 -18.07
N HIS A 169 3.93 1.62 -19.05
CA HIS A 169 4.77 2.82 -19.20
C HIS A 169 3.96 4.00 -19.73
N VAL A 170 3.07 3.76 -20.69
CA VAL A 170 2.14 4.78 -21.17
C VAL A 170 1.18 5.21 -20.05
N TYR A 171 0.72 4.28 -19.21
CA TYR A 171 -0.08 4.63 -18.03
C TYR A 171 0.70 5.48 -17.03
N PHE A 172 1.97 5.13 -16.75
CA PHE A 172 2.85 5.94 -15.91
C PHE A 172 2.96 7.39 -16.40
N ILE A 173 3.02 7.57 -17.72
CA ILE A 173 3.16 8.88 -18.35
C ILE A 173 1.86 9.68 -18.31
N LYS A 174 0.70 9.03 -18.47
CA LYS A 174 -0.57 9.72 -18.69
C LYS A 174 -1.45 9.91 -17.46
N TYR A 175 -1.41 8.98 -16.51
CA TYR A 175 -2.42 8.92 -15.44
C TYR A 175 -1.81 8.78 -14.05
N PHE A 176 -0.63 8.19 -13.95
CA PHE A 176 -0.10 7.78 -12.65
C PHE A 176 0.16 8.93 -11.70
N LEU A 177 0.73 10.05 -12.16
CA LEU A 177 1.02 11.21 -11.30
C LEU A 177 -0.25 11.83 -10.71
N ASP A 178 -1.25 12.11 -11.54
CA ASP A 178 -2.52 12.68 -11.08
C ASP A 178 -3.27 11.70 -10.16
N ASN A 179 -3.28 10.41 -10.48
CA ASN A 179 -3.91 9.39 -9.62
C ASN A 179 -3.20 9.26 -8.26
N VAL A 180 -1.86 9.26 -8.24
CA VAL A 180 -1.07 9.25 -6.99
C VAL A 180 -1.34 10.52 -6.19
N TYR A 181 -1.47 11.66 -6.87
CA TYR A 181 -1.79 12.94 -6.24
C TYR A 181 -3.19 12.94 -5.60
N CYS A 182 -4.20 12.44 -6.31
CA CYS A 182 -5.56 12.25 -5.78
C CYS A 182 -5.57 11.37 -4.52
N ILE A 183 -4.92 10.21 -4.61
CA ILE A 183 -4.79 9.25 -3.51
C ILE A 183 -4.05 9.85 -2.32
N TYR A 184 -2.99 10.61 -2.56
CA TYR A 184 -2.26 11.30 -1.50
C TYR A 184 -3.20 12.19 -0.70
N LEU A 185 -4.02 12.99 -1.38
CA LEU A 185 -5.00 13.87 -0.73
C LEU A 185 -6.10 13.06 -0.02
N ALA A 186 -6.53 11.93 -0.59
CA ALA A 186 -7.48 11.04 0.06
C ALA A 186 -6.94 10.49 1.39
N TRP A 187 -5.67 10.05 1.42
CA TRP A 187 -5.03 9.61 2.67
C TRP A 187 -4.85 10.74 3.68
N PHE A 188 -4.54 11.95 3.21
CA PHE A 188 -4.51 13.14 4.06
C PHE A 188 -5.87 13.40 4.72
N LEU A 189 -6.98 13.33 3.97
CA LEU A 189 -8.33 13.51 4.51
C LEU A 189 -8.68 12.43 5.55
N ILE A 190 -8.36 11.16 5.26
CA ILE A 190 -8.55 10.04 6.21
C ILE A 190 -7.74 10.27 7.50
N TYR A 191 -6.50 10.75 7.37
CA TYR A 191 -5.67 11.10 8.51
C TYR A 191 -6.23 12.29 9.31
N GLN A 192 -6.72 13.33 8.60
CA GLN A 192 -7.31 14.52 9.23
C GLN A 192 -8.52 14.17 10.09
N ASP A 193 -9.29 13.15 9.67
CA ASP A 193 -10.43 12.61 10.44
C ASP A 193 -10.02 11.59 11.52
N ALA A 194 -8.73 11.40 11.76
CA ALA A 194 -8.18 10.41 12.68
C ALA A 194 -8.67 8.97 12.41
N LEU A 195 -8.71 8.59 11.12
CA LEU A 195 -9.14 7.25 10.69
C LEU A 195 -7.98 6.37 10.18
N LEU A 196 -6.76 6.89 10.08
CA LEU A 196 -5.61 6.15 9.56
C LEU A 196 -4.89 5.35 10.66
N PRO A 197 -4.95 4.01 10.66
CA PRO A 197 -4.27 3.19 11.66
C PRO A 197 -2.77 3.09 11.36
N SER A 198 -1.95 2.96 12.40
CA SER A 198 -0.49 2.72 12.29
C SER A 198 -0.15 1.36 11.65
N LYS A 199 -1.06 0.39 11.72
CA LYS A 199 -0.98 -0.87 10.97
C LYS A 199 -2.20 -0.95 10.06
N VAL A 200 -1.96 -1.00 8.76
CA VAL A 200 -3.03 -0.89 7.77
C VAL A 200 -2.94 -2.03 6.77
N ASN A 201 -4.05 -2.74 6.62
CA ASN A 201 -4.25 -3.75 5.59
C ASN A 201 -5.13 -3.16 4.49
N ILE A 202 -4.59 -3.07 3.28
CA ILE A 202 -5.23 -2.41 2.14
C ILE A 202 -5.45 -3.44 1.04
N LEU A 203 -6.67 -3.50 0.52
CA LEU A 203 -6.96 -4.13 -0.76
C LEU A 203 -7.22 -3.03 -1.79
N ASP A 204 -6.40 -2.98 -2.83
CA ASP A 204 -6.53 -2.08 -3.95
C ASP A 204 -7.06 -2.85 -5.17
N ILE A 205 -8.29 -2.53 -5.58
CA ILE A 205 -9.00 -3.21 -6.67
C ILE A 205 -8.81 -2.40 -7.95
N ALA A 206 -8.39 -3.10 -9.02
CA ALA A 206 -7.88 -2.49 -10.25
C ALA A 206 -6.72 -1.53 -9.95
N ALA A 207 -5.77 -2.04 -9.19
CA ALA A 207 -4.67 -1.30 -8.62
C ALA A 207 -3.75 -0.61 -9.66
N GLY A 208 -3.77 -1.08 -10.91
CA GLY A 208 -2.79 -0.71 -11.91
C GLY A 208 -1.36 -0.89 -11.37
N PRO A 209 -0.48 0.12 -11.50
CA PRO A 209 0.88 0.05 -10.95
C PRO A 209 0.96 0.32 -9.43
N GLY A 210 -0.17 0.33 -8.72
CA GLY A 210 -0.26 0.46 -7.27
C GLY A 210 -0.32 1.88 -6.74
N THR A 211 -1.07 2.77 -7.43
CA THR A 211 -1.21 4.19 -7.09
C THR A 211 -1.58 4.43 -5.62
N VAL A 212 -2.45 3.56 -5.05
CA VAL A 212 -2.88 3.60 -3.65
C VAL A 212 -1.69 3.51 -2.68
N ALA A 213 -0.78 2.56 -2.93
CA ALA A 213 0.41 2.38 -2.10
C ALA A 213 1.35 3.57 -2.20
N TYR A 214 1.57 4.10 -3.41
CA TYR A 214 2.42 5.26 -3.64
C TYR A 214 1.90 6.51 -2.94
N GLY A 215 0.61 6.82 -3.11
CA GLY A 215 0.04 8.00 -2.47
C GLY A 215 0.10 7.93 -0.94
N LEU A 216 -0.09 6.74 -0.34
CA LEU A 216 0.12 6.54 1.10
C LEU A 216 1.59 6.75 1.49
N ALA A 217 2.53 6.18 0.74
CA ALA A 217 3.95 6.31 1.07
C ALA A 217 4.43 7.76 0.97
N LEU A 218 4.00 8.49 -0.06
CA LEU A 218 4.32 9.91 -0.22
C LEU A 218 3.68 10.76 0.87
N PHE A 219 2.43 10.46 1.26
CA PHE A 219 1.75 11.12 2.38
C PHE A 219 2.48 10.89 3.71
N LEU A 220 2.88 9.65 3.99
CA LEU A 220 3.67 9.36 5.18
C LEU A 220 5.01 10.09 5.12
N GLN A 221 5.67 10.12 3.96
CA GLN A 221 6.93 10.83 3.82
C GLN A 221 6.81 12.35 4.08
N SER A 222 5.72 12.99 3.66
CA SER A 222 5.55 14.43 3.86
C SER A 222 5.40 14.83 5.33
N SER A 223 5.02 13.88 6.21
CA SER A 223 5.00 14.08 7.66
C SER A 223 6.39 14.15 8.31
N SER A 224 7.46 13.82 7.56
CA SER A 224 8.83 13.89 8.05
C SER A 224 9.16 15.30 8.55
N GLY A 225 9.50 15.40 9.83
CA GLY A 225 9.81 16.67 10.50
C GLY A 225 8.66 17.28 11.30
N PHE A 226 7.45 16.72 11.22
CA PHE A 226 6.31 17.11 12.06
C PHE A 226 6.13 16.15 13.23
N PHE A 227 6.00 14.86 12.94
CA PHE A 227 5.86 13.82 13.95
C PHE A 227 6.65 12.56 13.58
N HIS A 228 6.96 11.76 14.60
CA HIS A 228 7.57 10.46 14.37
C HIS A 228 6.50 9.47 13.93
N ILE A 229 6.62 8.98 12.70
CA ILE A 229 5.78 7.89 12.22
C ILE A 229 6.20 6.62 12.99
N PRO A 230 5.31 5.99 13.78
CA PRO A 230 5.61 4.69 14.37
C PRO A 230 5.98 3.71 13.26
N GLN A 231 6.66 2.60 13.56
CA GLN A 231 6.97 1.59 12.55
C GLN A 231 5.66 1.03 11.96
N MET A 232 5.21 1.62 10.86
CA MET A 232 3.97 1.25 10.21
C MET A 232 4.18 -0.02 9.42
N HIS A 233 3.25 -0.95 9.57
CA HIS A 233 3.21 -2.17 8.77
C HIS A 233 2.04 -2.05 7.79
N ILE A 234 2.36 -1.96 6.50
CA ILE A 234 1.37 -1.90 5.43
C ILE A 234 1.28 -3.27 4.78
N SER A 235 0.15 -3.96 4.92
CA SER A 235 -0.14 -5.16 4.12
C SER A 235 -0.95 -4.72 2.90
N TYR A 236 -0.29 -4.61 1.75
CA TYR A 236 -0.91 -4.11 0.53
C TYR A 236 -1.20 -5.25 -0.44
N TYR A 237 -2.49 -5.44 -0.73
CA TYR A 237 -2.99 -6.39 -1.72
C TYR A 237 -3.38 -5.63 -2.97
N SER A 238 -2.75 -5.95 -4.09
CA SER A 238 -3.15 -5.43 -5.39
C SER A 238 -3.94 -6.51 -6.12
N LEU A 239 -5.20 -6.21 -6.43
CA LEU A 239 -6.03 -6.98 -7.33
C LEU A 239 -6.03 -6.25 -8.67
N GLU A 240 -5.48 -6.88 -9.70
CA GLU A 240 -5.30 -6.28 -11.02
C GLU A 240 -5.46 -7.34 -12.11
N LYS A 241 -6.05 -6.96 -13.25
CA LYS A 241 -6.27 -7.86 -14.39
C LYS A 241 -4.95 -8.28 -15.03
N GLN A 242 -3.96 -7.37 -15.07
CA GLN A 242 -2.68 -7.61 -15.75
C GLN A 242 -1.49 -7.57 -14.79
N ASP A 243 -0.72 -8.66 -14.78
CA ASP A 243 0.50 -8.78 -13.97
C ASP A 243 1.58 -7.75 -14.34
N ALA A 244 1.64 -7.32 -15.60
CA ALA A 244 2.60 -6.34 -16.08
C ALA A 244 2.50 -5.00 -15.33
N PHE A 245 1.29 -4.56 -14.98
CA PHE A 245 1.10 -3.36 -14.17
C PHE A 245 1.68 -3.54 -12.76
N GLN A 246 1.35 -4.63 -12.10
CA GLN A 246 1.84 -4.96 -10.75
C GLN A 246 3.37 -5.07 -10.73
N PHE A 247 3.94 -5.77 -11.72
CA PHE A 247 5.37 -5.95 -11.86
C PHE A 247 6.10 -4.61 -12.06
N ARG A 248 5.64 -3.76 -12.99
CA ARG A 248 6.28 -2.47 -13.28
C ARG A 248 6.09 -1.46 -12.15
N GLY A 249 4.93 -1.49 -11.48
CA GLY A 249 4.69 -0.77 -10.24
C GLY A 249 5.70 -1.15 -9.16
N LEU A 250 5.86 -2.44 -8.88
CA LEU A 250 6.83 -2.91 -7.87
C LEU A 250 8.28 -2.59 -8.24
N GLN A 251 8.63 -2.68 -9.53
CA GLN A 251 9.96 -2.34 -10.01
C GLN A 251 10.31 -0.88 -9.69
N PHE A 252 9.40 0.05 -9.98
CA PHE A 252 9.61 1.45 -9.64
C PHE A 252 9.55 1.67 -8.12
N TRP A 253 8.72 0.93 -7.37
CA TRP A 253 8.58 1.07 -5.92
C TRP A 253 9.90 0.77 -5.22
N ARG A 254 10.51 -0.37 -5.56
CA ARG A 254 11.82 -0.79 -5.04
C ARG A 254 12.92 0.22 -5.34
N ARG A 255 12.86 0.83 -6.53
CA ARG A 255 13.84 1.83 -6.95
C ARG A 255 13.69 3.16 -6.19
N TYR A 256 12.47 3.56 -5.86
CA TYR A 256 12.18 4.91 -5.39
C TYR A 256 11.82 4.99 -3.90
N ILE A 257 10.92 4.13 -3.42
CA ILE A 257 10.44 4.15 -2.03
C ILE A 257 11.39 3.37 -1.12
N GLU A 258 11.77 2.15 -1.51
CA GLU A 258 12.66 1.31 -0.68
C GLU A 258 14.10 1.82 -0.63
N SER A 259 14.50 2.70 -1.57
CA SER A 259 15.83 3.32 -1.57
C SER A 259 15.94 4.52 -0.61
N ARG A 260 14.84 4.97 0.02
CA ARG A 260 14.85 6.14 0.91
C ARG A 260 15.37 5.80 2.30
N LEU A 261 15.88 6.79 3.02
CA LEU A 261 16.32 6.62 4.41
C LEU A 261 15.17 6.26 5.36
N THR A 262 13.98 6.81 5.12
CA THR A 262 12.76 6.53 5.86
C THR A 262 11.87 5.59 5.05
N THR A 263 12.27 4.32 4.94
CA THR A 263 11.50 3.33 4.17
C THR A 263 10.17 3.02 4.85
N VAL A 264 9.10 3.07 4.07
CA VAL A 264 7.80 2.55 4.49
C VAL A 264 7.85 1.02 4.41
N ASN A 265 7.54 0.33 5.52
CA ASN A 265 7.55 -1.12 5.56
C ASN A 265 6.24 -1.68 4.97
N ALA A 266 6.23 -1.87 3.65
CA ALA A 266 5.10 -2.39 2.90
C ALA A 266 5.35 -3.83 2.41
N TYR A 267 4.39 -4.72 2.67
CA TYR A 267 4.34 -6.07 2.14
C TYR A 267 3.35 -6.14 0.98
N PHE A 268 3.84 -6.44 -0.22
CA PHE A 268 3.02 -6.55 -1.43
C PHE A 268 2.53 -7.99 -1.63
N ARG A 269 1.21 -8.13 -1.86
CA ARG A 269 0.58 -9.36 -2.31
C ARG A 269 -0.18 -9.10 -3.61
N PHE A 270 0.21 -9.79 -4.68
CA PHE A 270 -0.44 -9.68 -5.97
C PHE A 270 -1.51 -10.75 -6.16
N VAL A 271 -2.69 -10.30 -6.61
CA VAL A 271 -3.84 -11.11 -6.99
C VAL A 271 -4.16 -10.74 -8.44
N THR A 272 -3.55 -11.45 -9.39
CA THR A 272 -3.74 -11.17 -10.82
C THR A 272 -5.02 -11.86 -11.31
N THR A 273 -6.12 -11.11 -11.39
CA THR A 273 -7.40 -11.61 -11.87
C THR A 273 -8.26 -10.46 -12.40
N ASP A 274 -9.04 -10.75 -13.42
CA ASP A 274 -10.11 -9.86 -13.87
C ASP A 274 -11.27 -9.89 -12.84
N ILE A 275 -11.83 -8.72 -12.52
CA ILE A 275 -12.99 -8.57 -11.64
C ILE A 275 -14.27 -9.18 -12.23
N PHE A 276 -14.36 -9.29 -13.56
CA PHE A 276 -15.47 -9.95 -14.24
C PHE A 276 -15.35 -11.49 -14.20
N ASN A 277 -14.14 -12.00 -14.00
CA ASN A 277 -13.89 -13.43 -13.82
C ASN A 277 -13.89 -13.86 -12.36
N TRP A 278 -14.40 -13.02 -11.45
CA TRP A 278 -14.35 -13.24 -10.00
C TRP A 278 -15.21 -14.45 -9.58
N LYS A 279 -14.56 -15.52 -9.10
CA LYS A 279 -15.23 -16.73 -8.59
C LYS A 279 -15.01 -16.90 -7.10
N THR A 280 -16.07 -16.78 -6.32
CA THR A 280 -16.06 -16.80 -4.83
C THR A 280 -15.40 -18.05 -4.23
N GLN A 281 -15.42 -19.18 -4.93
CA GLN A 281 -14.92 -20.47 -4.45
C GLN A 281 -13.41 -20.69 -4.68
N SER A 282 -12.78 -19.93 -5.59
CA SER A 282 -11.35 -20.09 -5.96
C SER A 282 -10.46 -18.95 -5.49
N ASN A 283 -11.04 -17.92 -4.86
CA ASN A 283 -10.35 -16.66 -4.64
C ASN A 283 -9.77 -16.58 -3.23
N ASN A 284 -8.46 -16.33 -3.16
CA ASN A 284 -7.63 -16.42 -1.95
C ASN A 284 -7.56 -15.11 -1.15
N LEU A 285 -8.57 -14.24 -1.22
CA LEU A 285 -8.57 -13.05 -0.37
C LEU A 285 -8.87 -13.44 1.09
N PRO A 286 -8.12 -12.89 2.07
CA PRO A 286 -8.35 -13.18 3.47
C PRO A 286 -9.70 -12.60 3.92
N LYS A 287 -10.41 -13.34 4.78
CA LYS A 287 -11.70 -12.93 5.35
C LYS A 287 -11.49 -11.93 6.49
N ASP A 288 -12.38 -10.94 6.61
CA ASP A 288 -12.40 -9.95 7.70
C ASP A 288 -11.00 -9.35 8.02
N PHE A 289 -10.24 -9.01 6.98
CA PHE A 289 -8.82 -8.70 7.11
C PHE A 289 -8.46 -7.26 6.75
N PHE A 290 -9.16 -6.67 5.79
CA PHE A 290 -8.80 -5.36 5.27
C PHE A 290 -9.39 -4.23 6.14
N ASP A 291 -8.53 -3.27 6.48
CA ASP A 291 -8.90 -2.01 7.11
C ASP A 291 -9.47 -1.05 6.06
N PHE A 292 -8.88 -1.07 4.85
CA PHE A 292 -9.36 -0.31 3.70
C PHE A 292 -9.48 -1.22 2.47
N ILE A 293 -10.60 -1.11 1.77
CA ILE A 293 -10.73 -1.56 0.37
C ILE A 293 -10.84 -0.31 -0.50
N VAL A 294 -9.96 -0.17 -1.47
CA VAL A 294 -9.88 1.01 -2.34
C VAL A 294 -10.25 0.62 -3.78
N ILE A 295 -11.10 1.42 -4.41
CA ILE A 295 -11.44 1.31 -5.83
C ILE A 295 -11.25 2.69 -6.45
N SER A 296 -10.24 2.83 -7.31
CA SER A 296 -9.89 4.09 -7.95
C SER A 296 -10.12 4.01 -9.46
N HIS A 297 -10.99 4.87 -9.98
CA HIS A 297 -11.32 5.03 -11.41
C HIS A 297 -11.82 3.78 -12.15
N CYS A 298 -12.08 2.66 -11.45
CA CYS A 298 -12.59 1.40 -12.00
C CYS A 298 -14.13 1.31 -11.90
N PHE A 299 -14.81 2.25 -12.56
CA PHE A 299 -16.26 2.33 -12.63
C PHE A 299 -16.72 2.38 -14.09
N PHE A 300 -17.73 1.57 -14.41
CA PHE A 300 -18.16 1.29 -15.78
C PHE A 300 -19.43 2.06 -16.14
N ALA A 301 -19.40 2.69 -17.32
CA ALA A 301 -20.57 3.37 -17.87
C ALA A 301 -21.58 2.40 -18.49
N ASP A 302 -21.11 1.29 -19.04
CA ASP A 302 -21.97 0.22 -19.56
C ASP A 302 -22.82 -0.40 -18.43
N PRO A 303 -24.16 -0.39 -18.53
CA PRO A 303 -25.03 -0.88 -17.47
C PRO A 303 -24.81 -2.35 -17.09
N GLY A 304 -24.51 -3.20 -18.07
CA GLY A 304 -24.28 -4.64 -17.84
C GLY A 304 -23.00 -4.88 -17.05
N LYS A 305 -21.87 -4.35 -17.52
CA LYS A 305 -20.59 -4.40 -16.81
C LYS A 305 -20.66 -3.75 -15.44
N ARG A 306 -21.41 -2.65 -15.29
CA ARG A 306 -21.61 -1.98 -14.00
C ARG A 306 -22.30 -2.89 -12.99
N VAL A 307 -23.39 -3.57 -13.38
CA VAL A 307 -24.09 -4.51 -12.49
C VAL A 307 -23.18 -5.67 -12.10
N GLU A 308 -22.44 -6.23 -13.06
CA GLU A 308 -21.52 -7.34 -12.81
C GLU A 308 -20.38 -6.93 -11.84
N ALA A 309 -19.71 -5.81 -12.12
CA ALA A 309 -18.65 -5.28 -11.26
C ALA A 309 -19.17 -4.96 -9.85
N ASN A 310 -20.33 -4.29 -9.73
CA ASN A 310 -20.92 -3.97 -8.44
C ASN A 310 -21.25 -5.23 -7.61
N ASN A 311 -21.69 -6.31 -8.26
CA ASN A 311 -21.92 -7.58 -7.57
C ASN A 311 -20.62 -8.18 -7.05
N THR A 312 -19.54 -8.15 -7.85
CA THR A 312 -18.20 -8.56 -7.40
C THR A 312 -17.73 -7.71 -6.22
N TYR A 313 -17.84 -6.38 -6.31
CA TYR A 313 -17.43 -5.47 -5.24
C TYR A 313 -18.18 -5.77 -3.93
N LYS A 314 -19.51 -5.89 -3.98
CA LYS A 314 -20.34 -6.28 -2.83
C LYS A 314 -19.90 -7.58 -2.18
N GLN A 315 -19.58 -8.61 -2.99
CA GLN A 315 -19.08 -9.88 -2.47
C GLN A 315 -17.73 -9.71 -1.76
N ILE A 316 -16.81 -8.95 -2.34
CA ILE A 316 -15.49 -8.67 -1.75
C ILE A 316 -15.65 -7.90 -0.44
N PHE A 317 -16.46 -6.84 -0.41
CA PHE A 317 -16.73 -6.06 0.80
C PHE A 317 -17.31 -6.93 1.91
N THR A 318 -18.32 -7.74 1.58
CA THR A 318 -19.00 -8.59 2.55
C THR A 318 -18.07 -9.61 3.19
N THR A 319 -17.12 -10.15 2.41
CA THR A 319 -16.27 -11.29 2.81
C THR A 319 -14.94 -10.86 3.42
N SER A 320 -14.35 -9.76 2.94
CA SER A 320 -12.93 -9.45 3.18
C SER A 320 -12.71 -8.18 4.00
N LEU A 321 -13.69 -7.26 4.03
CA LEU A 321 -13.62 -6.04 4.83
C LEU A 321 -13.88 -6.35 6.30
N LYS A 322 -13.07 -5.78 7.20
CA LYS A 322 -13.36 -5.83 8.64
C LYS A 322 -14.68 -5.12 8.95
N ASN A 323 -15.34 -5.49 10.05
CA ASN A 323 -16.54 -4.78 10.52
C ASN A 323 -16.29 -3.28 10.79
N SER A 324 -15.08 -2.91 11.21
CA SER A 324 -14.65 -1.52 11.41
C SER A 324 -13.90 -0.95 10.21
N GLY A 325 -13.83 -1.68 9.09
CA GLY A 325 -13.09 -1.28 7.90
C GLY A 325 -13.89 -0.32 7.03
N TYR A 326 -13.17 0.41 6.18
CA TYR A 326 -13.73 1.39 5.26
C TYR A 326 -13.54 0.98 3.80
N VAL A 327 -14.44 1.47 2.96
CA VAL A 327 -14.30 1.44 1.51
C VAL A 327 -14.00 2.86 1.03
N LEU A 328 -12.89 3.04 0.32
CA LEU A 328 -12.50 4.30 -0.30
C LEU A 328 -12.75 4.21 -1.81
N LEU A 329 -13.64 5.06 -2.32
CA LEU A 329 -14.01 5.10 -3.73
C LEU A 329 -13.52 6.41 -4.33
N ILE A 330 -12.78 6.34 -5.43
CA ILE A 330 -12.35 7.53 -6.19
C ILE A 330 -12.96 7.46 -7.58
N VAL A 331 -13.96 8.31 -7.81
CA VAL A 331 -14.74 8.33 -9.05
C VAL A 331 -14.47 9.63 -9.79
N GLN A 332 -14.11 9.53 -11.07
CA GLN A 332 -14.01 10.73 -11.92
C GLN A 332 -15.37 11.40 -12.00
N ASP A 333 -15.40 12.73 -11.83
CA ASP A 333 -16.61 13.57 -11.81
C ASP A 333 -17.66 13.10 -12.83
N LYS A 334 -17.30 13.18 -14.12
CA LYS A 334 -18.21 12.86 -15.23
C LYS A 334 -18.80 11.46 -15.15
N LYS A 335 -18.11 10.49 -14.55
CA LYS A 335 -18.63 9.12 -14.44
C LYS A 335 -19.70 9.01 -13.36
N LEU A 336 -19.54 9.69 -12.23
CA LEU A 336 -20.49 9.63 -11.11
C LEU A 336 -21.88 10.11 -11.52
N PHE A 337 -21.95 11.25 -12.21
CA PHE A 337 -23.22 11.83 -12.67
C PHE A 337 -23.83 11.07 -13.86
N LYS A 338 -23.00 10.62 -14.81
CA LYS A 338 -23.45 9.80 -15.94
C LYS A 338 -24.11 8.50 -15.52
N ILE A 339 -23.70 7.90 -14.40
CA ILE A 339 -24.34 6.68 -13.87
C ILE A 339 -25.83 6.89 -13.62
N SER A 340 -26.22 8.09 -13.20
CA SER A 340 -27.59 8.48 -12.89
C SER A 340 -28.29 9.26 -14.00
N ASP A 341 -27.65 9.44 -15.16
CA ASP A 341 -28.15 10.27 -16.28
C ASP A 341 -28.49 11.72 -15.86
N VAL A 342 -27.70 12.26 -14.92
CA VAL A 342 -27.83 13.65 -14.45
C VAL A 342 -26.61 14.44 -14.91
N HIS A 343 -26.75 15.75 -15.04
CA HIS A 343 -25.62 16.65 -15.28
C HIS A 343 -25.02 17.09 -13.94
N GLN A 344 -23.74 17.47 -13.96
CA GLN A 344 -23.13 18.06 -12.78
C GLN A 344 -23.79 19.40 -12.45
N VAL A 345 -23.99 19.66 -11.16
CA VAL A 345 -24.73 20.81 -10.65
C VAL A 345 -23.95 21.48 -9.53
N GLU A 346 -24.14 22.79 -9.34
CA GLU A 346 -23.56 23.51 -8.19
C GLU A 346 -24.30 23.23 -6.87
N ASN A 347 -25.50 22.66 -6.93
CA ASN A 347 -26.34 22.40 -5.77
C ASN A 347 -25.80 21.20 -4.96
N GLN A 348 -25.41 21.46 -3.70
CA GLN A 348 -24.84 20.47 -2.80
C GLN A 348 -25.80 19.33 -2.45
N GLU A 349 -27.10 19.61 -2.34
CA GLU A 349 -28.09 18.59 -1.99
C GLU A 349 -28.35 17.64 -3.15
N GLU A 350 -28.42 18.16 -4.38
CA GLU A 350 -28.52 17.34 -5.59
C GLU A 350 -27.27 16.48 -5.80
N GLU A 351 -26.08 17.05 -5.61
CA GLU A 351 -24.81 16.32 -5.62
C GLU A 351 -24.81 15.19 -4.56
N LYS A 352 -25.19 15.51 -3.33
CA LYS A 352 -25.26 14.54 -2.23
C LYS A 352 -26.24 13.40 -2.54
N ASN A 353 -27.38 13.70 -3.15
CA ASN A 353 -28.34 12.68 -3.57
C ASN A 353 -27.76 11.72 -4.61
N VAL A 354 -26.94 12.21 -5.55
CA VAL A 354 -26.22 11.35 -6.52
C VAL A 354 -25.22 10.45 -5.79
N VAL A 355 -24.45 10.99 -4.84
CA VAL A 355 -23.50 10.21 -4.03
C VAL A 355 -24.22 9.13 -3.22
N LEU A 356 -25.31 9.46 -2.54
CA LEU A 356 -26.09 8.52 -1.73
C LEU A 356 -26.69 7.40 -2.57
N LYS A 357 -27.19 7.72 -3.77
CA LYS A 357 -27.69 6.72 -4.72
C LYS A 357 -26.55 5.78 -5.15
N PHE A 358 -25.38 6.33 -5.47
CA PHE A 358 -24.20 5.55 -5.83
C PHE A 358 -23.74 4.63 -4.67
N MET A 359 -23.78 5.09 -3.42
CA MET A 359 -23.49 4.24 -2.24
C MET A 359 -24.50 3.12 -2.07
N THR A 360 -25.79 3.44 -2.26
CA THR A 360 -26.88 2.46 -2.17
C THR A 360 -26.72 1.35 -3.23
N GLU A 361 -26.32 1.72 -4.45
CA GLU A 361 -26.04 0.75 -5.52
C GLU A 361 -24.89 -0.21 -5.15
N LEU A 362 -23.93 0.22 -4.32
CA LEU A 362 -22.83 -0.59 -3.82
C LEU A 362 -23.13 -1.28 -2.48
N GLY A 363 -24.28 -1.03 -1.86
CA GLY A 363 -24.65 -1.59 -0.56
C GLY A 363 -23.75 -1.08 0.57
N LEU A 364 -23.40 0.20 0.53
CA LEU A 364 -22.53 0.86 1.48
C LEU A 364 -23.25 2.02 2.19
N GLU A 365 -22.85 2.31 3.42
CA GLU A 365 -23.25 3.50 4.17
C GLU A 365 -22.18 4.58 4.01
N LEU A 366 -22.61 5.78 3.62
CA LEU A 366 -21.72 6.94 3.46
C LEU A 366 -21.16 7.39 4.83
N VAL A 367 -19.85 7.57 4.91
CA VAL A 367 -19.19 8.23 6.05
C VAL A 367 -18.99 9.70 5.74
N TRP A 368 -18.30 10.00 4.63
CA TRP A 368 -18.16 11.35 4.08
C TRP A 368 -17.78 11.26 2.60
N TYR A 369 -17.91 12.39 1.89
CA TYR A 369 -17.33 12.54 0.57
C TYR A 369 -16.72 13.94 0.39
N LYS A 370 -15.72 14.03 -0.48
CA LYS A 370 -15.12 15.27 -0.95
C LYS A 370 -14.98 15.25 -2.46
N TYR A 371 -15.51 16.27 -3.13
CA TYR A 371 -15.19 16.60 -4.51
C TYR A 371 -13.88 17.39 -4.53
N LEU A 372 -12.82 16.72 -5.00
CA LEU A 372 -11.50 17.30 -5.20
C LEU A 372 -11.42 17.86 -6.61
N THR A 373 -11.25 19.17 -6.71
CA THR A 373 -11.18 19.85 -8.02
C THR A 373 -10.06 20.89 -8.10
N SER A 374 -9.49 21.06 -9.29
CA SER A 374 -8.54 22.14 -9.56
C SER A 374 -9.21 23.51 -9.69
N THR A 375 -10.51 23.53 -10.01
CA THR A 375 -11.26 24.76 -10.25
C THR A 375 -12.07 25.18 -9.01
N ASP A 376 -12.54 26.42 -9.00
CA ASP A 376 -13.42 26.95 -7.96
C ASP A 376 -14.91 26.62 -8.22
N SER A 377 -15.24 26.04 -9.37
CA SER A 377 -16.59 25.65 -9.78
C SER A 377 -16.72 24.13 -9.86
N ARG A 378 -17.93 23.61 -9.60
CA ARG A 378 -18.33 22.25 -9.98
C ARG A 378 -18.51 22.17 -11.48
N ILE A 379 -19.12 23.17 -12.11
CA ILE A 379 -19.34 23.15 -13.57
C ILE A 379 -17.98 23.13 -14.31
N PRO A 380 -17.75 22.15 -15.22
CA PRO A 380 -16.48 22.05 -15.92
C PRO A 380 -16.26 23.23 -16.88
N LEU A 381 -15.05 23.77 -16.86
CA LEU A 381 -14.61 24.77 -17.84
C LEU A 381 -14.52 24.15 -19.24
N SER A 382 -14.70 24.96 -20.29
CA SER A 382 -14.36 24.51 -21.64
C SER A 382 -12.87 24.19 -21.74
N GLY A 383 -12.47 23.34 -22.69
CA GLY A 383 -11.06 22.94 -22.83
C GLY A 383 -10.10 24.12 -23.06
N VAL A 384 -10.57 25.19 -23.73
CA VAL A 384 -9.78 26.40 -23.97
C VAL A 384 -9.60 27.21 -22.68
N GLU A 385 -10.69 27.40 -21.93
CA GLU A 385 -10.67 28.12 -20.66
C GLU A 385 -9.88 27.36 -19.60
N PHE A 386 -10.08 26.05 -19.49
CA PHE A 386 -9.29 25.20 -18.62
C PHE A 386 -7.81 25.23 -18.98
N GLY A 387 -7.47 25.16 -20.27
CA GLY A 387 -6.09 25.27 -20.73
C GLY A 387 -5.44 26.61 -20.36
N LYS A 388 -6.20 27.70 -20.38
CA LYS A 388 -5.73 29.01 -19.90
C LYS A 388 -5.54 29.01 -18.39
N PHE A 389 -6.55 28.55 -17.64
CA PHE A 389 -6.52 28.45 -16.19
C PHE A 389 -5.33 27.62 -15.70
N ALA A 390 -5.12 26.42 -16.27
CA ALA A 390 -4.04 25.53 -15.89
C ALA A 390 -2.66 26.18 -16.01
N ARG A 391 -2.41 26.90 -17.11
CA ARG A 391 -1.13 27.62 -17.32
C ARG A 391 -0.89 28.75 -16.32
N GLU A 392 -1.95 29.37 -15.83
CA GLU A 392 -1.87 30.53 -14.94
C GLU A 392 -1.89 30.15 -13.46
N LYS A 393 -2.49 29.01 -13.11
CA LYS A 393 -2.88 28.69 -11.73
C LYS A 393 -2.41 27.34 -11.21
N LEU A 394 -2.04 26.38 -12.06
CA LEU A 394 -1.73 25.02 -11.63
C LEU A 394 -0.23 24.73 -11.69
N ALA A 395 0.23 23.88 -10.78
CA ALA A 395 1.60 23.37 -10.78
C ALA A 395 1.86 22.51 -12.02
N LYS A 396 3.02 22.70 -12.66
CA LYS A 396 3.42 21.96 -13.87
C LYS A 396 3.96 20.59 -13.49
N GLN A 397 3.73 19.59 -14.35
CA GLN A 397 4.51 18.37 -14.36
C GLN A 397 5.82 18.63 -15.11
N LEU A 398 6.83 19.10 -14.38
CA LEU A 398 8.07 19.67 -14.91
C LEU A 398 8.90 18.66 -15.73
N TYR A 399 9.00 17.43 -15.26
CA TYR A 399 9.86 16.38 -15.81
C TYR A 399 9.12 15.46 -16.79
N MET A 400 7.81 15.25 -16.57
CA MET A 400 6.97 14.40 -17.41
C MET A 400 6.55 15.11 -18.71
N SER A 401 6.35 16.42 -18.67
CA SER A 401 5.98 17.20 -19.87
C SER A 401 6.96 17.01 -21.05
N PRO A 402 8.30 17.05 -20.85
CA PRO A 402 9.27 16.73 -21.90
C PRO A 402 9.13 15.32 -22.49
N ILE A 403 8.81 14.30 -21.68
CA ILE A 403 8.60 12.92 -22.16
C ILE A 403 7.37 12.88 -23.08
N LEU A 404 6.28 13.54 -22.69
CA LEU A 404 5.06 13.63 -23.50
C LEU A 404 5.28 14.38 -24.82
N GLN A 405 6.03 15.46 -24.78
CA GLN A 405 6.42 16.21 -25.97
C GLN A 405 7.24 15.34 -26.93
N GLN A 406 8.23 14.62 -26.41
CA GLN A 406 9.15 13.81 -27.20
C GLN A 406 8.45 12.61 -27.85
N TYR A 407 7.69 11.83 -27.07
CA TYR A 407 7.20 10.53 -27.53
C TYR A 407 5.75 10.55 -28.03
N PHE A 408 4.96 11.56 -27.67
CA PHE A 408 3.54 11.64 -28.01
C PHE A 408 3.14 12.93 -28.71
N GLY A 409 4.11 13.78 -29.08
CA GLY A 409 3.87 15.01 -29.85
C GLY A 409 3.00 16.04 -29.15
N GLN A 410 2.86 15.96 -27.82
CA GLN A 410 2.02 16.88 -27.06
C GLN A 410 2.62 18.28 -27.07
N LYS A 411 1.91 19.29 -27.58
CA LYS A 411 2.45 20.65 -27.75
C LYS A 411 2.47 21.51 -26.48
N HIS A 412 1.74 21.12 -25.44
CA HIS A 412 1.56 21.89 -24.21
C HIS A 412 2.12 21.14 -23.00
N HIS A 413 2.52 21.88 -21.97
CA HIS A 413 2.90 21.29 -20.69
C HIS A 413 1.67 20.71 -19.97
N LEU A 414 1.87 19.56 -19.31
CA LEU A 414 0.91 19.05 -18.35
C LEU A 414 1.05 19.79 -17.03
N HIS A 415 -0.06 19.80 -16.30
CA HIS A 415 -0.18 20.35 -14.97
C HIS A 415 -0.81 19.28 -14.08
N TYR A 416 -0.54 19.33 -12.78
CA TYR A 416 -1.25 18.50 -11.82
C TYR A 416 -2.72 18.95 -11.76
N THR A 417 -3.62 18.04 -12.10
CA THR A 417 -5.06 18.32 -12.22
C THR A 417 -5.86 17.20 -11.60
N LEU A 418 -6.91 17.52 -10.84
CA LEU A 418 -7.90 16.54 -10.36
C LEU A 418 -9.31 17.08 -10.60
N ASP A 419 -10.23 16.14 -10.75
CA ASP A 419 -11.65 16.34 -10.98
C ASP A 419 -12.39 15.08 -10.52
N ASP A 420 -12.24 14.76 -9.22
CA ASP A 420 -12.57 13.46 -8.65
C ASP A 420 -13.41 13.58 -7.38
N TYR A 421 -14.38 12.69 -7.25
CA TYR A 421 -15.09 12.44 -6.00
C TYR A 421 -14.35 11.37 -5.20
N VAL A 422 -13.86 11.76 -4.03
CA VAL A 422 -13.30 10.86 -3.02
C VAL A 422 -14.37 10.58 -1.99
N ILE A 423 -14.81 9.34 -1.90
CA ILE A 423 -15.93 8.92 -1.06
C ILE A 423 -15.43 7.88 -0.07
N LEU A 424 -15.62 8.13 1.22
CA LEU A 424 -15.38 7.16 2.27
C LEU A 424 -16.71 6.57 2.74
N ALA A 425 -16.77 5.25 2.78
CA ALA A 425 -17.97 4.52 3.15
C ALA A 425 -17.63 3.31 4.04
N LYS A 426 -18.65 2.68 4.62
CA LYS A 426 -18.52 1.44 5.38
C LYS A 426 -19.61 0.45 4.96
N LYS A 427 -19.46 -0.82 5.35
CA LYS A 427 -20.49 -1.84 5.16
C LYS A 427 -21.77 -1.42 5.89
N SER A 428 -22.91 -1.47 5.19
CA SER A 428 -24.24 -1.21 5.78
C SER A 428 -24.67 -2.27 6.78
#